data_AF-A0A0Q7JII7-F1
#
_entry.id   AF-A0A0Q7JII7-F1
#
_cell.length_a   1.000
_cell.length_b   1.000
_cell.length_c   1.000
_cell.angle_alpha   90.00
_cell.angle_beta   90.00
_cell.angle_gamma   90.00
#
_symmetry.space_group_name_H-M   'P 1'
#
loop_
_entity.id
_entity.type
_entity.pdbx_description
1 polymer ?
#
loop_
_entity_poly.entity_id
_entity_poly.type
_entity_poly.pdbx_seq_one_letter_code
_entity_poly.pdbx_strand_id
1 'polypeptide(L)'
;MDTSGGAGALAAVTTALAGLEQLAGAAWWPLADADLGVLADALDQVRRLADGQTVRLLGEVEARGLPGQDGTGSPAAWLRRIVPSMRPGEAARLGKKAHTLYRSTLSPDLAPTRAALEAGALRVDQARVVTEMVEQLSPPNVPLDGPDAIDPDHRATAPPPRPCCWTTPPAYPPPT
;
A
#
# COMPACT_ATOMS: atom_id res chain seq x y z
N MET A 1 -4.27 -10.59 -31.02
CA MET A 1 -3.09 -10.93 -30.18
C MET A 1 -2.23 -9.68 -30.11
N ASP A 2 -2.44 -8.90 -29.05
CA ASP A 2 -1.93 -7.54 -28.92
C ASP A 2 -0.46 -7.53 -28.50
N THR A 3 0.44 -7.80 -29.44
CA THR A 3 1.89 -7.66 -29.24
C THR A 3 2.31 -6.20 -29.03
N SER A 4 1.47 -5.24 -29.45
CA SER A 4 1.71 -3.80 -29.32
C SER A 4 1.76 -3.32 -27.86
N GLY A 5 0.97 -3.94 -26.97
CA GLY A 5 0.92 -3.55 -25.56
C GLY A 5 2.19 -3.91 -24.78
N GLY A 6 2.77 -5.08 -25.07
CA GLY A 6 4.02 -5.53 -24.43
C GLY A 6 5.25 -4.73 -24.88
N ALA A 7 5.33 -4.44 -26.18
CA ALA A 7 6.40 -3.60 -26.73
C ALA A 7 6.33 -2.16 -26.18
N GLY A 8 5.13 -1.60 -26.05
CA GLY A 8 4.91 -0.28 -25.45
C GLY A 8 5.32 -0.21 -23.98
N ALA A 9 4.99 -1.23 -23.18
CA ALA A 9 5.35 -1.28 -21.77
C ALA A 9 6.87 -1.35 -21.55
N LEU A 10 7.57 -2.18 -22.33
CA LEU A 10 9.03 -2.27 -22.28
C LEU A 10 9.68 -0.94 -22.69
N ALA A 11 9.22 -0.33 -23.78
CA ALA A 11 9.73 0.97 -24.23
C ALA A 11 9.54 2.07 -23.16
N ALA A 12 8.39 2.07 -22.47
CA ALA A 12 8.14 3.01 -21.37
C ALA A 12 9.12 2.81 -20.20
N VAL A 13 9.38 1.56 -19.79
CA VAL A 13 10.36 1.25 -18.74
C VAL A 13 11.77 1.65 -19.17
N THR A 14 12.18 1.35 -20.41
CA THR A 14 13.48 1.77 -20.95
C THR A 14 13.63 3.30 -20.94
N THR A 15 12.57 4.02 -21.27
CA THR A 15 12.57 5.50 -21.25
C THR A 15 12.71 6.03 -19.82
N ALA A 16 12.00 5.45 -18.86
CA ALA A 16 12.12 5.83 -17.45
C ALA A 16 13.53 5.57 -16.90
N LEU A 17 14.13 4.41 -17.23
CA LEU A 17 15.51 4.08 -16.84
C LEU A 17 16.52 5.07 -17.43
N ALA A 18 16.41 5.38 -18.72
CA ALA A 18 17.28 6.36 -19.38
C ALA A 18 17.18 7.75 -18.73
N GLY A 19 15.98 8.17 -18.30
CA GLY A 19 15.79 9.42 -17.56
C GLY A 19 16.47 9.41 -16.19
N LEU A 20 16.40 8.30 -15.45
CA LEU A 20 17.07 8.15 -14.15
C LEU A 20 18.60 8.11 -14.28
N GLU A 21 19.12 7.50 -15.35
CA GLU A 21 20.56 7.51 -15.66
C GLU A 21 21.06 8.92 -15.99
N GLN A 22 20.29 9.70 -16.75
CA GLN A 22 20.61 11.11 -17.01
C GLN A 22 20.65 11.93 -15.72
N LEU A 23 19.69 11.70 -14.81
CA LEU A 23 19.67 12.38 -13.51
C LEU A 23 20.88 12.01 -12.64
N ALA A 24 21.36 10.77 -12.73
CA ALA A 24 22.55 10.32 -12.00
C ALA A 24 23.83 11.05 -12.45
N GLY A 25 23.89 11.51 -13.71
CA GLY A 25 24.98 12.31 -14.26
C GLY A 25 24.81 13.83 -14.10
N ALA A 26 23.65 14.30 -13.62
CA ALA A 26 23.37 15.73 -13.47
C ALA A 26 24.13 16.31 -12.27
N ALA A 27 24.51 17.59 -12.35
CA ALA A 27 25.03 18.34 -11.20
C ALA A 27 23.87 18.93 -10.40
N TRP A 28 23.80 18.62 -9.11
CA TRP A 28 22.69 19.07 -8.23
C TRP A 28 23.01 20.37 -7.48
N TRP A 29 24.31 20.67 -7.31
CA TRP A 29 24.78 21.86 -6.60
C TRP A 29 24.36 23.22 -7.21
N PRO A 30 24.11 23.39 -8.54
CA PRO A 30 23.72 24.68 -9.08
C PRO A 30 22.19 24.90 -9.06
N LEU A 31 21.40 23.93 -8.56
CA LEU A 31 19.95 24.03 -8.52
C LEU A 31 19.48 24.96 -7.41
N ALA A 32 18.38 25.66 -7.63
CA ALA A 32 17.73 26.43 -6.57
C ALA A 32 17.02 25.49 -5.58
N ASP A 33 16.87 25.92 -4.32
CA ASP A 33 16.21 25.12 -3.27
C ASP A 33 14.79 24.69 -3.64
N ALA A 34 14.05 25.55 -4.35
CA ALA A 34 12.71 25.23 -4.84
C ALA A 34 12.71 24.09 -5.87
N ASP A 35 13.71 24.06 -6.76
CA ASP A 35 13.85 23.02 -7.78
C ASP A 35 14.22 21.67 -7.15
N LEU A 36 15.02 21.68 -6.08
CA LEU A 36 15.32 20.48 -5.30
C LEU A 36 14.05 19.86 -4.70
N GLY A 37 13.13 20.68 -4.21
CA GLY A 37 11.82 20.23 -3.70
C GLY A 37 10.97 19.57 -4.79
N VAL A 38 10.90 20.18 -5.97
CA VAL A 38 10.17 19.64 -7.13
C VAL A 38 10.77 18.31 -7.58
N LEU A 39 12.09 18.21 -7.65
CA LEU A 39 12.78 16.96 -8.01
C LEU A 39 12.54 15.86 -6.99
N ALA A 40 12.55 16.18 -5.70
CA ALA A 40 12.28 15.22 -4.64
C ALA A 40 10.86 14.64 -4.75
N ASP A 41 9.84 15.48 -4.99
CA ASP A 41 8.46 15.04 -5.19
C ASP A 41 8.30 14.18 -6.45
N ALA A 42 8.92 14.61 -7.57
CA ALA A 42 8.89 13.86 -8.82
C ALA A 42 9.54 12.47 -8.70
N LEU A 43 10.70 12.37 -8.02
CA LEU A 43 11.36 11.09 -7.77
C LEU A 43 10.54 10.17 -6.88
N ASP A 44 9.89 10.73 -5.86
CA ASP A 44 8.99 9.96 -5.01
C ASP A 44 7.75 9.48 -5.78
N GLN A 45 7.22 10.28 -6.71
CA GLN A 45 6.13 9.88 -7.60
C GLN A 45 6.54 8.73 -8.52
N VAL A 46 7.72 8.81 -9.14
CA VAL A 46 8.28 7.72 -9.96
C VAL A 46 8.40 6.43 -9.16
N ARG A 47 8.91 6.52 -7.93
CA ARG A 47 9.02 5.36 -7.02
C ARG A 47 7.64 4.75 -6.73
N ARG A 48 6.65 5.56 -6.37
CA ARG A 48 5.29 5.08 -6.06
C ARG A 48 4.64 4.38 -7.25
N LEU A 49 4.79 4.94 -8.45
CA LEU A 49 4.32 4.33 -9.68
C LEU A 49 5.02 2.99 -9.95
N ALA A 50 6.35 2.94 -9.83
CA ALA A 50 7.12 1.72 -10.03
C ALA A 50 6.73 0.61 -9.03
N ASP A 51 6.53 0.96 -7.76
CA ASP A 51 6.04 0.03 -6.73
C ASP A 51 4.65 -0.52 -7.10
N GLY A 52 3.72 0.35 -7.52
CA GLY A 52 2.38 -0.05 -7.95
C GLY A 52 2.38 -0.99 -9.16
N GLN A 53 3.18 -0.67 -10.18
CA GLN A 53 3.34 -1.52 -11.36
C GLN A 53 4.01 -2.86 -11.03
N THR A 54 4.93 -2.89 -10.06
CA THR A 54 5.56 -4.14 -9.59
C THR A 54 4.53 -5.04 -8.91
N VAL A 55 3.66 -4.50 -8.06
CA VAL A 55 2.58 -5.26 -7.42
C VAL A 55 1.60 -5.81 -8.47
N ARG A 56 1.25 -5.01 -9.48
CA ARG A 56 0.42 -5.45 -10.61
C ARG A 56 1.07 -6.59 -11.39
N LEU A 57 2.36 -6.46 -11.73
CA LEU A 57 3.14 -7.50 -12.40
C LEU A 57 3.10 -8.81 -11.61
N LEU A 58 3.28 -8.77 -10.29
CA LEU A 58 3.21 -9.97 -9.45
C LEU A 58 1.82 -10.59 -9.44
N GLY A 59 0.76 -9.78 -9.48
CA GLY A 59 -0.61 -10.27 -9.63
C GLY A 59 -0.80 -11.06 -10.93
N GLU A 60 -0.19 -10.61 -12.03
CA GLU A 60 -0.16 -11.31 -13.33
C GLU A 60 0.70 -12.59 -13.30
N VAL A 61 1.88 -12.51 -12.68
CA VAL A 61 2.79 -13.66 -12.47
C VAL A 61 2.07 -14.78 -11.74
N GLU A 62 1.32 -14.44 -10.68
CA GLU A 62 0.52 -15.39 -9.92
C GLU A 62 -0.67 -15.92 -10.74
N ALA A 63 -1.35 -15.07 -11.53
CA ALA A 63 -2.43 -15.48 -12.44
C ALA A 63 -2.02 -16.63 -13.36
N ARG A 64 -0.82 -16.49 -13.91
CA ARG A 64 -0.28 -17.38 -14.93
C ARG A 64 0.37 -18.62 -14.32
N GLY A 65 0.43 -18.71 -12.99
CA GLY A 65 1.06 -19.82 -12.28
C GLY A 65 2.56 -19.93 -12.55
N LEU A 66 3.24 -18.83 -12.92
CA LEU A 66 4.67 -18.86 -13.24
C LEU A 66 5.53 -19.41 -12.09
N PRO A 67 5.24 -19.11 -10.80
CA PRO A 67 6.02 -19.68 -9.70
C PRO A 67 5.91 -21.21 -9.58
N GLY A 68 4.80 -21.80 -10.04
CA GLY A 68 4.64 -23.26 -10.08
C GLY A 68 5.40 -23.88 -11.25
N GLN A 69 5.38 -23.23 -12.41
CA GLN A 69 6.03 -23.70 -13.63
C GLN A 69 7.57 -23.70 -13.53
N ASP A 70 8.12 -22.79 -12.74
CA ASP A 70 9.56 -22.55 -12.66
C ASP A 70 10.23 -23.08 -11.38
N GLY A 71 9.45 -23.73 -10.51
CA GLY A 71 9.90 -24.32 -9.25
C GLY A 71 10.17 -23.34 -8.11
N THR A 72 9.87 -22.04 -8.24
CA THR A 72 10.07 -21.05 -7.16
C THR A 72 8.99 -21.10 -6.08
N GLY A 73 7.80 -21.57 -6.41
CA GLY A 73 6.71 -21.86 -5.48
C GLY A 73 5.96 -20.65 -4.92
N SER A 74 6.44 -19.42 -5.13
CA SER A 74 5.71 -18.20 -4.75
C SER A 74 6.09 -16.98 -5.61
N PRO A 75 5.20 -15.98 -5.79
CA PRO A 75 5.53 -14.75 -6.52
C PRO A 75 6.73 -13.99 -5.93
N ALA A 76 6.92 -14.02 -4.61
CA ALA A 76 8.06 -13.40 -3.95
C ALA A 76 9.39 -14.11 -4.29
N ALA A 77 9.40 -15.45 -4.26
CA ALA A 77 10.56 -16.24 -4.66
C ALA A 77 10.86 -16.09 -6.15
N TRP A 78 9.82 -16.06 -6.98
CA TRP A 78 9.90 -15.74 -8.41
C TRP A 78 10.60 -14.40 -8.64
N LEU A 79 10.15 -13.33 -7.97
CA LEU A 79 10.72 -12.00 -8.12
C LEU A 79 12.20 -11.94 -7.74
N ARG A 80 12.59 -12.59 -6.64
CA ARG A 80 13.98 -12.64 -6.21
C ARG A 80 14.87 -13.42 -7.16
N ARG A 81 14.33 -14.41 -7.86
CA ARG A 81 15.07 -15.12 -8.91
C ARG A 81 15.38 -14.19 -10.09
N ILE A 82 14.43 -13.33 -10.46
CA ILE A 82 14.60 -12.35 -11.55
C ILE A 82 15.43 -11.14 -11.12
N VAL A 83 15.28 -10.70 -9.87
CA VAL A 83 15.98 -9.55 -9.27
C VAL A 83 16.77 -10.01 -8.03
N PRO A 84 17.98 -10.59 -8.21
CA PRO A 84 18.74 -11.18 -7.11
C PRO A 84 19.17 -10.18 -6.02
N SER A 85 19.26 -8.89 -6.36
CA SER A 85 19.60 -7.81 -5.43
C SER A 85 18.47 -7.43 -4.47
N MET A 86 17.24 -7.91 -4.72
CA MET A 86 16.08 -7.57 -3.90
C MET A 86 16.14 -8.26 -2.52
N ARG A 87 15.89 -7.48 -1.48
CA ARG A 87 15.85 -7.99 -0.09
C ARG A 87 14.69 -8.99 0.09
N PRO A 88 14.89 -10.11 0.82
CA PRO A 88 13.83 -11.10 1.01
C PRO A 88 12.53 -10.55 1.61
N GLY A 89 12.63 -9.69 2.63
CA GLY A 89 11.47 -9.08 3.27
C GLY A 89 10.68 -8.14 2.35
N GLU A 90 11.37 -7.49 1.41
CA GLU A 90 10.73 -6.63 0.42
C GLU A 90 9.97 -7.44 -0.62
N ALA A 91 10.58 -8.49 -1.17
CA ALA A 91 9.92 -9.39 -2.09
C ALA A 91 8.69 -10.06 -1.46
N ALA A 92 8.80 -10.48 -0.20
CA ALA A 92 7.68 -11.05 0.56
C ALA A 92 6.54 -10.03 0.74
N ARG A 93 6.86 -8.78 1.09
CA ARG A 93 5.88 -7.69 1.23
C ARG A 93 5.13 -7.44 -0.08
N LEU A 94 5.85 -7.35 -1.20
CA LEU A 94 5.27 -7.12 -2.52
C LEU A 94 4.43 -8.33 -2.98
N GLY A 95 4.93 -9.56 -2.80
CA GLY A 95 4.20 -10.79 -3.13
C GLY A 95 2.90 -10.94 -2.34
N LYS A 96 2.95 -10.73 -1.02
CA LYS A 96 1.75 -10.76 -0.17
C LYS A 96 0.74 -9.69 -0.61
N LYS A 97 1.21 -8.47 -0.90
CA LYS A 97 0.35 -7.38 -1.36
C LYS A 97 -0.32 -7.70 -2.70
N ALA A 98 0.42 -8.27 -3.65
CA ALA A 98 -0.10 -8.69 -4.94
C ALA A 98 -1.18 -9.77 -4.77
N HIS A 99 -0.92 -10.80 -3.96
CA HIS A 99 -1.90 -11.84 -3.66
C HIS A 99 -3.19 -11.23 -3.06
N THR A 100 -3.08 -10.41 -2.01
CA THR A 100 -4.24 -9.79 -1.36
C THR A 100 -5.07 -8.96 -2.35
N LEU A 101 -4.44 -8.12 -3.17
CA LEU A 101 -5.17 -7.22 -4.07
C LEU A 101 -5.77 -7.95 -5.28
N TYR A 102 -5.14 -9.00 -5.80
CA TYR A 102 -5.52 -9.62 -7.09
C TYR A 102 -6.10 -11.02 -6.99
N ARG A 103 -5.87 -11.74 -5.88
CA ARG A 103 -6.17 -13.18 -5.77
C ARG A 103 -6.98 -13.56 -4.54
N SER A 104 -7.00 -12.73 -3.52
CA SER A 104 -7.85 -12.98 -2.35
C SER A 104 -9.33 -12.88 -2.69
N THR A 105 -10.18 -13.46 -1.85
CA THR A 105 -11.64 -13.32 -1.91
C THR A 105 -12.11 -11.87 -1.79
N LEU A 106 -11.30 -11.02 -1.15
CA LEU A 106 -11.55 -9.58 -0.97
C LEU A 106 -11.15 -8.74 -2.20
N SER A 107 -10.57 -9.36 -3.24
CA SER A 107 -10.09 -8.63 -4.42
C SER A 107 -11.13 -7.70 -5.05
N PRO A 108 -12.44 -8.05 -5.15
CA PRO A 108 -13.46 -7.13 -5.67
C PRO A 108 -13.59 -5.85 -4.83
N ASP A 109 -13.64 -5.98 -3.51
CA ASP A 109 -13.78 -4.86 -2.58
C ASP A 109 -12.53 -3.98 -2.55
N LEU A 110 -11.37 -4.56 -2.89
CA LEU A 110 -10.08 -3.89 -2.94
C LEU A 110 -9.76 -3.26 -4.32
N ALA A 111 -10.68 -3.29 -5.28
CA ALA A 111 -10.49 -2.66 -6.59
C ALA A 111 -10.11 -1.16 -6.52
N PRO A 112 -10.73 -0.32 -5.67
CA PRO A 112 -10.33 1.08 -5.53
C PRO A 112 -8.90 1.24 -4.98
N THR A 113 -8.53 0.42 -3.98
CA THR A 113 -7.17 0.43 -3.41
C THR A 113 -6.13 0.05 -4.45
N ARG A 114 -6.46 -0.92 -5.32
CA ARG A 114 -5.60 -1.36 -6.41
C ARG A 114 -5.38 -0.25 -7.44
N ALA A 115 -6.46 0.40 -7.89
CA ALA A 115 -6.37 1.51 -8.83
C ALA A 115 -5.55 2.68 -8.26
N ALA A 116 -5.75 3.03 -6.98
CA ALA A 116 -4.99 4.08 -6.33
C ALA A 116 -3.50 3.74 -6.15
N LEU A 117 -3.16 2.47 -5.88
CA LEU A 117 -1.78 2.01 -5.83
C LEU A 117 -1.11 2.04 -7.21
N GLU A 118 -1.80 1.58 -8.26
CA GLU A 118 -1.29 1.62 -9.64
C GLU A 118 -1.06 3.04 -10.16
N ALA A 119 -1.92 3.98 -9.75
CA ALA A 119 -1.80 5.40 -10.07
C ALA A 119 -0.75 6.14 -9.22
N GLY A 120 -0.09 5.48 -8.26
CA GLY A 120 0.88 6.09 -7.35
C GLY A 120 0.26 7.04 -6.31
N ALA A 121 -1.07 7.04 -6.17
CA ALA A 121 -1.79 7.82 -5.17
C ALA A 121 -1.64 7.21 -3.76
N LEU A 122 -1.39 5.90 -3.67
CA LEU A 122 -1.08 5.20 -2.42
C LEU A 122 0.31 4.57 -2.47
N ARG A 123 1.01 4.57 -1.32
CA ARG A 123 2.19 3.74 -1.09
C ARG A 123 1.81 2.31 -0.74
N VAL A 124 2.72 1.36 -0.95
CA VAL A 124 2.54 -0.06 -0.58
C VAL A 124 2.18 -0.22 0.90
N ASP A 125 2.80 0.57 1.79
CA ASP A 125 2.51 0.52 3.23
C ASP A 125 1.13 1.09 3.59
N GLN A 126 0.67 2.12 2.87
CA GLN A 126 -0.70 2.64 3.03
C GLN A 126 -1.72 1.62 2.53
N ALA A 127 -1.46 1.02 1.37
CA ALA A 127 -2.26 -0.08 0.84
C ALA A 127 -2.26 -1.30 1.77
N ARG A 128 -1.23 -1.51 2.60
CA ARG A 128 -1.21 -2.53 3.65
C ARG A 128 -2.25 -2.23 4.73
N VAL A 129 -2.24 -1.03 5.28
CA VAL A 129 -3.20 -0.62 6.32
C VAL A 129 -4.63 -0.72 5.79
N VAL A 130 -4.90 -0.22 4.57
CA VAL A 130 -6.25 -0.28 3.99
C VAL A 130 -6.73 -1.73 3.83
N THR A 131 -5.90 -2.63 3.28
CA THR A 131 -6.31 -4.03 3.10
C THR A 131 -6.51 -4.74 4.44
N GLU A 132 -5.68 -4.46 5.44
CA GLU A 132 -5.83 -5.05 6.78
C GLU A 132 -7.14 -4.59 7.44
N MET A 133 -7.50 -3.32 7.27
CA MET A 133 -8.76 -2.79 7.79
C MET A 133 -9.97 -3.37 7.08
N VAL A 134 -9.91 -3.49 5.75
CA VAL A 134 -10.99 -4.14 4.98
C VAL A 134 -11.15 -5.59 5.41
N GLU A 135 -10.06 -6.34 5.56
CA GLU A 135 -10.08 -7.73 6.03
C GLU A 135 -10.70 -7.87 7.42
N GLN A 136 -10.48 -6.91 8.33
CA GLN A 136 -11.12 -6.90 9.66
C GLN A 136 -12.61 -6.54 9.62
N LEU A 137 -13.07 -5.82 8.60
CA LEU A 137 -14.46 -5.39 8.44
C LEU A 137 -15.30 -6.36 7.60
N SER A 138 -14.66 -7.15 6.73
CA SER A 138 -15.32 -8.24 5.99
C SER A 138 -15.73 -9.36 6.95
N PRO A 139 -17.01 -9.78 6.99
CA PRO A 139 -17.55 -10.53 8.12
C PRO A 139 -16.94 -11.94 8.26
N PRO A 140 -16.78 -12.39 9.52
CA PRO A 140 -17.81 -13.22 10.14
C PRO A 140 -18.28 -12.62 11.47
N ASN A 141 -18.84 -11.40 11.47
CA ASN A 141 -19.41 -10.78 12.68
C ASN A 141 -20.88 -10.38 12.49
N VAL A 142 -21.64 -11.20 11.76
CA VAL A 142 -23.11 -11.22 11.97
C VAL A 142 -23.34 -12.34 12.99
N PRO A 143 -23.87 -12.05 14.20
CA PRO A 143 -24.37 -13.11 15.06
C PRO A 143 -25.31 -14.00 14.23
N LEU A 144 -25.13 -15.32 14.33
CA LEU A 144 -25.95 -16.32 13.63
C LEU A 144 -27.46 -16.18 13.93
N ASP A 145 -27.80 -15.44 14.98
CA ASP A 145 -29.15 -15.25 15.51
C ASP A 145 -29.92 -14.09 14.85
N GLY A 146 -29.39 -13.45 13.80
CA GLY A 146 -30.07 -12.36 13.10
C GLY A 146 -30.13 -11.04 13.88
N PRO A 147 -30.80 -10.00 13.34
CA PRO A 147 -30.89 -8.68 13.98
C PRO A 147 -31.61 -8.68 15.34
N ASP A 148 -32.24 -9.80 15.72
CA ASP A 148 -32.97 -9.97 16.99
C ASP A 148 -32.04 -10.31 18.17
N ALA A 149 -30.77 -10.67 17.93
CA ALA A 149 -29.77 -10.84 18.98
C ALA A 149 -29.10 -9.53 19.43
N ILE A 150 -29.46 -8.40 18.81
CA ILE A 150 -29.11 -7.08 19.31
C ILE A 150 -30.12 -6.76 20.41
N ASP A 151 -29.74 -7.04 21.66
CA ASP A 151 -30.52 -6.66 22.83
C ASP A 151 -30.81 -5.14 22.81
N PRO A 152 -32.08 -4.70 22.65
CA PRO A 152 -32.42 -3.28 22.65
C PRO A 152 -32.14 -2.61 24.01
N ASP A 153 -31.94 -3.36 25.10
CA ASP A 153 -31.63 -2.83 26.42
C ASP A 153 -30.15 -2.45 26.63
N HIS A 154 -29.27 -2.74 25.67
CA HIS A 154 -27.86 -2.31 25.75
C HIS A 154 -27.68 -0.77 25.64
N ARG A 155 -28.75 -0.02 25.35
CA ARG A 155 -28.75 1.46 25.42
C ARG A 155 -29.01 2.02 26.82
N ALA A 156 -29.41 1.20 27.80
CA ALA A 156 -29.89 1.69 29.10
C ALA A 156 -28.92 1.54 30.28
N THR A 157 -27.72 0.98 30.09
CA THR A 157 -26.73 0.83 31.19
C THR A 157 -25.45 1.61 30.93
N ALA A 158 -25.60 2.92 30.70
CA ALA A 158 -24.49 3.83 30.99
C ALA A 158 -24.24 3.82 32.51
N PRO A 159 -23.04 3.47 33.00
CA PRO A 159 -22.71 3.69 34.41
C PRO A 159 -22.86 5.19 34.73
N PRO A 160 -23.30 5.55 35.96
CA PRO A 160 -23.49 6.95 36.31
C PRO A 160 -22.21 7.74 36.04
N PRO A 161 -22.31 9.00 35.57
CA PRO A 161 -21.14 9.82 35.30
C PRO A 161 -20.31 9.90 36.58
N ARG A 162 -19.05 9.46 36.50
CA ARG A 162 -18.09 9.70 37.57
C ARG A 162 -18.04 11.20 37.83
N PRO A 163 -18.13 11.67 39.09
CA PRO A 163 -17.97 13.08 39.39
C PRO A 163 -16.63 13.53 38.81
N CYS A 164 -16.70 14.46 37.87
CA CYS A 164 -15.51 14.93 37.20
C CYS A 164 -14.58 15.55 38.25
N CYS A 165 -13.41 14.94 38.47
CA CYS A 165 -12.34 15.53 39.26
C CYS A 165 -11.71 16.69 38.49
N TRP A 166 -12.44 17.81 38.35
CA TRP A 166 -11.83 19.10 38.04
C TRP A 166 -11.31 19.64 39.36
N THR A 167 -10.10 19.21 39.72
CA THR A 167 -9.36 19.85 40.77
C THR A 167 -9.07 21.28 40.32
N THR A 168 -9.52 22.24 41.11
CA THR A 168 -9.24 23.67 40.97
C THR A 168 -7.75 23.90 40.67
N PRO A 169 -7.36 24.69 39.65
CA PRO A 169 -5.97 25.03 39.45
C PRO A 169 -5.45 25.83 40.66
N PRO A 170 -4.22 25.58 41.15
CA PRO A 170 -3.66 26.33 42.26
C PRO A 170 -3.52 27.81 41.89
N ALA A 171 -3.97 28.69 42.79
CA ALA A 171 -3.80 30.13 42.66
C ALA A 171 -2.31 30.48 42.64
N TYR A 172 -1.84 31.10 41.55
CA TYR A 172 -0.50 31.68 41.49
C TYR A 172 -0.43 32.92 42.40
N PRO A 173 0.60 33.06 43.25
CA PRO A 173 0.82 34.30 43.97
C PRO A 173 1.29 35.41 43.01
N PRO A 174 0.97 36.69 43.28
CA PRO A 174 1.37 37.79 42.42
C PRO A 174 2.89 38.03 42.46
N PRO A 175 3.49 38.53 41.37
CA PRO A 175 4.91 38.85 41.32
C PRO A 175 5.24 40.05 42.22
N THR A 176 6.36 39.96 42.93
CA THR A 176 7.03 41.06 43.67
C THR A 176 7.77 42.00 42.74
#